data_AF-A0A177A8Q6-F1
#
_entry.id   AF-A0A177A8Q6-F1
#
_cell.length_a   1.000
_cell.length_b   1.000
_cell.length_c   1.000
_cell.angle_alpha   90.00
_cell.angle_beta   90.00
_cell.angle_gamma   90.00
#
_symmetry.space_group_name_H-M   'P 1'
#
loop_
_entity.id
_entity.type
_entity.pdbx_description
1 polymer ?
#
loop_
_entity_poly.entity_id
_entity_poly.type
_entity_poly.pdbx_seq_one_letter_code
_entity_poly.pdbx_strand_id
1 'polypeptide(L)'
;MLITNAGKQPVTDKELRGGSLQVAVRFAKQWNLAGVVFAADTLLLCPRLVKYVQNLGLICASYGLENNIPENAKMQAAAGLDMIMADRVGLVAKSLGLHPYDKVGL
;
A
#
# COMPACT_ATOMS: atom_id res chain seq x y z
N MET A 1 -4.49 11.41 1.30
CA MET A 1 -3.62 10.52 0.50
C MET A 1 -4.28 10.30 -0.86
N LEU A 2 -3.51 9.99 -1.91
CA LEU A 2 -4.05 9.59 -3.22
C LEU A 2 -4.17 8.06 -3.28
N ILE A 3 -5.33 7.52 -3.68
CA ILE A 3 -5.49 6.09 -3.96
C ILE A 3 -5.37 5.90 -5.48
N THR A 4 -4.57 4.92 -5.93
CA THR A 4 -4.31 4.73 -7.35
C THR A 4 -3.99 3.29 -7.73
N ASN A 5 -4.48 2.89 -8.91
CA ASN A 5 -4.08 1.66 -9.57
C ASN A 5 -2.64 1.71 -10.14
N ALA A 6 -2.00 2.89 -10.18
CA ALA A 6 -0.66 3.11 -10.71
C ALA A 6 -0.41 2.51 -12.11
N GLY A 7 -1.40 2.63 -12.99
CA GLY A 7 -1.36 2.10 -14.36
C GLY A 7 -1.61 0.60 -14.49
N LYS A 8 -2.10 -0.07 -13.44
CA LYS A 8 -2.52 -1.48 -13.50
C LYS A 8 -3.59 -1.68 -14.59
N GLN A 9 -3.44 -2.72 -15.39
CA GLN A 9 -4.38 -3.09 -16.44
C GLN A 9 -5.50 -4.01 -15.89
N PRO A 10 -6.72 -3.95 -16.45
CA PRO A 10 -7.16 -3.00 -17.47
C PRO A 10 -7.36 -1.59 -16.90
N VAL A 11 -6.90 -0.56 -17.61
CA VAL A 11 -7.16 0.84 -17.21
C VAL A 11 -8.60 1.18 -17.60
N THR A 12 -9.50 1.13 -16.63
CA THR A 12 -10.92 1.48 -16.82
C THR A 12 -11.15 2.99 -16.67
N ASP A 13 -10.40 3.64 -15.80
CA ASP A 13 -10.40 5.09 -15.58
C ASP A 13 -9.22 5.73 -16.32
N LYS A 14 -9.50 6.65 -17.27
CA LYS A 14 -8.47 7.40 -18.02
C LYS A 14 -7.82 8.52 -17.19
N GLU A 15 -7.61 8.25 -15.91
CA GLU A 15 -7.14 9.24 -14.96
C GLU A 15 -5.63 9.44 -15.09
N LEU A 16 -5.22 10.61 -15.60
CA LEU A 16 -3.82 10.94 -15.82
C LEU A 16 -2.98 10.86 -14.54
N ARG A 17 -3.49 11.33 -13.40
CA ARG A 17 -2.75 11.33 -12.12
C ARG A 17 -2.46 9.92 -11.57
N GLY A 18 -3.21 8.91 -12.03
CA GLY A 18 -3.03 7.50 -11.65
C GLY A 18 -2.37 6.64 -12.72
N GLY A 19 -1.92 7.23 -13.83
CA GLY A 19 -1.39 6.49 -14.99
C GLY A 19 -0.08 5.73 -14.74
N SER A 20 0.67 6.10 -13.70
CA SER A 20 1.83 5.34 -13.23
C SER A 20 2.14 5.67 -11.77
N LEU A 21 2.98 4.85 -11.13
CA LEU A 21 3.48 5.14 -9.79
C LEU A 21 4.18 6.52 -9.72
N GLN A 22 5.03 6.82 -10.69
CA GLN A 22 5.79 8.09 -10.71
C GLN A 22 4.86 9.30 -10.85
N VAL A 23 3.82 9.19 -11.69
CA VAL A 23 2.85 10.27 -11.86
C VAL A 23 2.04 10.49 -10.57
N ALA A 24 1.61 9.40 -9.92
CA ALA A 24 0.89 9.48 -8.65
C ALA A 24 1.74 10.10 -7.53
N VAL A 25 3.02 9.74 -7.44
CA VAL A 25 3.96 10.34 -6.48
C VAL A 25 4.17 11.83 -6.76
N ARG A 26 4.38 12.23 -8.02
CA ARG A 26 4.52 13.65 -8.40
C ARG A 26 3.26 14.44 -8.04
N PHE A 27 2.08 13.89 -8.33
CA PHE A 27 0.81 14.49 -7.97
C PHE A 27 0.69 14.68 -6.46
N ALA A 28 0.97 13.63 -5.67
CA ALA A 28 0.89 13.72 -4.22
C ALA A 28 1.81 14.80 -3.64
N LYS A 29 3.04 14.92 -4.15
CA LYS A 29 3.96 15.99 -3.74
C LYS A 29 3.48 17.38 -4.15
N GLN A 30 3.03 17.54 -5.39
CA GLN A 30 2.56 18.82 -5.91
C GLN A 30 1.39 19.40 -5.10
N TRP A 31 0.52 18.52 -4.60
CA TRP A 31 -0.66 18.90 -3.82
C TRP A 31 -0.47 18.74 -2.31
N ASN A 32 0.78 18.56 -1.85
CA ASN A 32 1.13 18.41 -0.44
C ASN A 32 0.29 17.35 0.30
N LEU A 33 0.02 16.22 -0.36
CA LEU A 33 -0.66 15.09 0.25
C LEU A 33 0.30 14.32 1.14
N ALA A 34 -0.22 13.76 2.23
CA ALA A 34 0.59 12.96 3.17
C ALA A 34 1.18 11.66 2.57
N GLY A 35 0.62 11.14 1.47
CA GLY A 35 1.05 9.86 0.91
C GLY A 35 0.17 9.30 -0.21
N VAL A 36 0.53 8.09 -0.65
CA VAL A 36 -0.11 7.37 -1.77
C VAL A 36 -0.43 5.93 -1.36
N VAL A 37 -1.62 5.48 -1.75
CA VAL A 37 -2.10 4.11 -1.57
C VAL A 37 -2.14 3.44 -2.95
N PHE A 38 -1.31 2.42 -3.14
CA PHE A 38 -1.17 1.71 -4.41
C PHE A 38 -2.00 0.43 -4.44
N ALA A 39 -2.41 -0.02 -5.62
CA ALA A 39 -2.84 -1.40 -5.79
C ALA A 39 -1.72 -2.34 -5.32
N ALA A 40 -2.05 -3.30 -4.46
CA ALA A 40 -1.08 -4.16 -3.78
C ALA A 40 -0.15 -4.89 -4.75
N ASP A 41 -0.67 -5.33 -5.91
CA ASP A 41 0.11 -5.98 -6.97
C ASP A 41 1.35 -5.16 -7.38
N THR A 42 1.24 -3.83 -7.45
CA THR A 42 2.36 -2.96 -7.81
C THR A 42 3.54 -3.12 -6.84
N LEU A 43 3.24 -3.24 -5.55
CA LEU A 43 4.25 -3.34 -4.49
C LEU A 43 4.70 -4.79 -4.30
N LEU A 44 3.83 -5.78 -4.54
CA LEU A 44 4.20 -7.19 -4.53
C LEU A 44 5.15 -7.53 -5.69
N LEU A 45 4.88 -7.00 -6.89
CA LEU A 45 5.77 -7.17 -8.05
C LEU A 45 7.13 -6.50 -7.85
N CYS A 46 7.17 -5.38 -7.12
CA CYS A 46 8.40 -4.62 -6.93
C CYS A 46 8.47 -3.96 -5.54
N PRO A 47 8.82 -4.73 -4.48
CA PRO A 47 8.76 -4.26 -3.10
C PRO A 47 9.66 -3.06 -2.80
N ARG A 48 10.77 -2.90 -3.55
CA ARG A 48 11.69 -1.75 -3.42
C ARG A 48 11.02 -0.39 -3.70
N LEU A 49 9.87 -0.36 -4.38
CA LEU A 49 9.12 0.87 -4.64
C LEU A 49 8.59 1.49 -3.34
N VAL A 50 8.42 0.70 -2.27
CA VAL A 50 8.05 1.22 -0.95
C VAL A 50 9.07 2.27 -0.48
N LYS A 51 10.35 1.92 -0.50
CA LYS A 51 11.43 2.84 -0.09
C LYS A 51 11.59 4.01 -1.05
N TYR A 52 11.36 3.81 -2.34
CA TYR A 52 11.34 4.92 -3.30
C TYR A 52 10.32 6.00 -2.90
N VAL A 53 9.10 5.61 -2.54
CA VAL A 53 8.02 6.54 -2.13
C VAL A 53 8.36 7.19 -0.79
N GLN A 54 8.81 6.40 0.19
CA GLN A 54 9.14 6.89 1.54
C GLN A 54 10.32 7.88 1.52
N ASN A 55 11.36 7.62 0.72
CA ASN A 55 12.50 8.52 0.56
C ASN A 55 12.11 9.88 -0.04
N LEU A 56 10.93 9.98 -0.65
CA LEU A 56 10.37 11.24 -1.15
C LEU A 56 9.50 11.97 -0.12
N GLY A 57 9.45 11.48 1.12
CA GLY A 57 8.72 12.08 2.24
C GLY A 57 7.24 11.73 2.27
N LEU A 58 6.82 10.66 1.59
CA LEU A 58 5.41 10.26 1.48
C LEU A 58 5.15 8.94 2.20
N ILE A 59 4.01 8.86 2.88
CA ILE A 59 3.47 7.58 3.38
C ILE A 59 3.18 6.68 2.17
N CYS A 60 3.64 5.44 2.22
CA CYS A 60 3.39 4.42 1.21
C CYS A 60 2.47 3.34 1.79
N ALA A 61 1.32 3.15 1.14
CA ALA A 61 0.30 2.20 1.57
C ALA A 61 -0.20 1.35 0.40
N SER A 62 -0.97 0.30 0.71
CA SER A 62 -1.58 -0.55 -0.32
C SER A 62 -3.06 -0.85 -0.08
N TYR A 63 -3.78 -1.18 -1.16
CA TYR A 63 -5.13 -1.74 -1.15
C TYR A 63 -5.27 -2.89 -2.16
N GLY A 64 -6.37 -3.65 -2.06
CA GLY A 64 -6.76 -4.67 -3.03
C GLY A 64 -6.82 -6.07 -2.43
N LEU A 65 -7.35 -7.02 -3.20
CA LEU A 65 -7.61 -8.38 -2.72
C LEU A 65 -6.36 -9.10 -2.21
N GLU A 66 -5.20 -8.81 -2.81
CA GLU A 66 -3.92 -9.39 -2.40
C GLU A 66 -3.55 -9.07 -0.95
N ASN A 67 -4.05 -7.97 -0.38
CA ASN A 67 -3.81 -7.63 1.03
C ASN A 67 -4.50 -8.58 2.00
N ASN A 68 -5.51 -9.33 1.55
CA ASN A 68 -6.21 -10.33 2.36
C ASN A 68 -5.45 -11.67 2.44
N ILE A 69 -4.35 -11.82 1.69
CA ILE A 69 -3.49 -13.01 1.68
C ILE A 69 -2.35 -12.80 2.69
N PRO A 70 -2.23 -13.64 3.73
CA PRO A 70 -1.21 -13.48 4.79
C PRO A 70 0.22 -13.34 4.27
N GLU A 71 0.60 -14.13 3.27
CA GLU A 71 1.94 -14.16 2.70
C GLU A 71 2.28 -12.84 2.00
N ASN A 72 1.31 -12.29 1.26
CA ASN A 72 1.44 -11.00 0.58
C ASN A 72 1.48 -9.84 1.56
N ALA A 73 0.67 -9.89 2.62
CA ALA A 73 0.73 -8.89 3.69
C ALA A 73 2.10 -8.89 4.39
N LYS A 74 2.63 -10.09 4.71
CA LYS A 74 3.98 -10.25 5.29
C LYS A 74 5.08 -9.71 4.36
N MET A 75 4.98 -9.98 3.05
CA MET A 75 5.95 -9.47 2.07
C MET A 75 5.95 -7.94 2.04
N GLN A 76 4.77 -7.32 2.03
CA GLN A 76 4.64 -5.86 2.05
C GLN A 76 5.14 -5.26 3.37
N ALA A 77 4.80 -5.87 4.51
CA ALA A 77 5.32 -5.46 5.82
C ALA A 77 6.85 -5.58 5.89
N ALA A 78 7.43 -6.67 5.37
CA ALA A 78 8.88 -6.87 5.31
C ALA A 78 9.58 -5.85 4.39
N ALA A 79 8.90 -5.36 3.35
CA ALA A 79 9.38 -4.25 2.52
C ALA A 79 9.36 -2.88 3.25
N GLY A 80 8.78 -2.85 4.46
CA GLY A 80 8.65 -1.67 5.29
C GLY A 80 7.48 -0.78 4.90
N LEU A 81 6.39 -1.34 4.35
CA LEU A 81 5.19 -0.59 3.98
C LEU A 81 4.53 0.02 5.23
N ASP A 82 4.07 1.26 5.13
CA ASP A 82 3.54 2.00 6.29
C ASP A 82 2.13 1.54 6.68
N MET A 83 1.29 1.17 5.70
CA MET A 83 -0.11 0.80 5.93
C MET A 83 -0.62 -0.20 4.89
N ILE A 84 -1.40 -1.18 5.36
CA ILE A 84 -2.08 -2.18 4.53
C ILE A 84 -3.59 -2.03 4.75
N MET A 85 -4.35 -1.72 3.69
CA MET A 85 -5.82 -1.76 3.72
C MET A 85 -6.29 -3.18 3.42
N ALA A 86 -6.95 -3.83 4.37
CA ALA A 86 -7.42 -5.21 4.25
C ALA A 86 -8.87 -5.35 4.72
N ASP A 87 -9.61 -6.27 4.10
CA ASP A 87 -10.96 -6.64 4.50
C ASP A 87 -10.92 -7.70 5.61
N ARG A 88 -9.99 -8.67 5.49
CA ARG A 88 -9.77 -9.75 6.46
C ARG A 88 -8.84 -9.31 7.60
N VAL A 89 -9.20 -8.23 8.28
CA VAL A 89 -8.36 -7.56 9.29
C VAL A 89 -7.84 -8.52 10.36
N GLY A 90 -8.70 -9.37 10.93
CA GLY A 90 -8.27 -10.33 11.97
C GLY A 90 -7.24 -11.35 11.49
N LEU A 91 -7.39 -11.84 10.26
CA LEU A 91 -6.45 -12.79 9.65
C LEU A 91 -5.09 -12.12 9.38
N VAL A 92 -5.11 -10.92 8.80
CA VAL A 92 -3.90 -10.16 8.45
C VAL A 92 -3.18 -9.68 9.71
N ALA A 93 -3.91 -9.14 10.68
CA ALA A 93 -3.33 -8.69 11.95
C ALA A 93 -2.64 -9.85 12.68
N LYS A 94 -3.32 -11.01 12.79
CA LYS A 94 -2.72 -12.23 13.36
C LYS A 94 -1.47 -12.66 12.59
N SER A 95 -1.50 -12.65 11.26
CA SER A 95 -0.37 -13.10 10.45
C SER A 95 0.86 -12.19 10.58
N LEU A 96 0.65 -10.91 10.85
CA LEU A 96 1.69 -9.91 11.08
C LEU A 96 2.16 -9.84 12.55
N GLY A 97 1.62 -10.67 13.44
CA GLY A 97 1.90 -10.59 14.87
C GLY A 97 1.36 -9.31 15.53
N LEU A 98 0.43 -8.62 14.86
CA LEU A 98 -0.29 -7.46 15.37
C LEU A 98 -1.49 -7.95 16.18
N HIS A 99 -1.26 -8.71 17.25
CA HIS A 99 -2.35 -9.18 18.10
C HIS A 99 -2.88 -8.01 18.95
N PRO A 100 -4.16 -7.59 18.78
CA PRO A 100 -4.74 -6.56 19.65
C PRO A 100 -5.03 -7.07 21.08
N TYR A 101 -4.93 -8.39 21.30
CA TYR A 101 -5.24 -9.03 22.59
C TYR A 101 -4.01 -9.28 23.48
N ASP A 102 -2.78 -9.22 22.98
CA ASP A 102 -1.58 -9.42 23.83
C ASP A 102 -1.34 -8.23 24.80
N LYS A 103 -2.02 -7.10 24.56
CA LYS A 103 -1.98 -5.90 25.44
C LYS A 103 -3.22 -5.74 26.32
N VAL A 104 -4.22 -6.59 26.17
CA VAL A 104 -5.42 -6.60 27.03
C VAL A 104 -5.43 -7.97 27.69
N GLY A 105 -4.73 -8.09 28.82
CA GLY A 105 -4.60 -9.35 29.56
C GLY A 105 -5.95 -9.96 29.94
N LEU A 106 -6.46 -10.81 29.05
CA LEU A 106 -7.52 -11.79 29.25
C LEU A 106 -7.00 -13.14 28.75
#